data_AF-A0A7W2TV50-F1
#
_entry.id   AF-A0A7W2TV50-F1
#
_cell.length_a   1.000
_cell.length_b   1.000
_cell.length_c   1.000
_cell.angle_alpha   90.00
_cell.angle_beta   90.00
_cell.angle_gamma   90.00
#
_symmetry.space_group_name_H-M   'P 1'
#
loop_
_entity.id
_entity.type
_entity.pdbx_description
1 polymer ?
#
loop_
_entity_poly.entity_id
_entity_poly.type
_entity_poly.pdbx_seq_one_letter_code
_entity_poly.pdbx_strand_id
1 'polypeptide(L)'
;MSLGAGQALAEPKAYPDGHGGEVLFPEGHSSFADEVVSYYSGTKEAIESARNPQQALGIPNYDAKNDSNYVSLGCGGELIVKFSDNILIDVPGPDLYVFEIGPSVEPTALAISADGESWTRIGRITGGRADVDIAPYVKADETFRYVKLVDLREDCRGNWPGADIDAVGAIGSAEQIALDSAVLFASGQYELQSTASAAIDAAIAGIDPKELQSIVVAGHTDNVGSAEINQELSQNRATAVARYLIDFANFPEKHLKTEAWGLTRPIASNDSAKGRAQNRRVEITLRRSLAVDAEATEPSEILGLWTAADIGIIELRREKGELVGEYTSDNGRIRGEMTSDTVLEGYWIEDGSRQRCDSEKAGSYYWGRLKLEFDSAELDKFEGQWSYCDKDTWLGKWPQGERII
;
A
#
# COMPACT_ATOMS: atom_id res chain seq x y z
N MET A 1 -4.05 24.85 -17.07
CA MET A 1 -4.67 24.18 -15.91
C MET A 1 -4.83 25.22 -14.83
N SER A 2 -5.97 25.25 -14.15
CA SER A 2 -6.25 26.23 -13.10
C SER A 2 -5.21 26.06 -11.99
N LEU A 3 -4.44 27.11 -11.70
CA LEU A 3 -3.69 27.22 -10.45
C LEU A 3 -4.74 27.23 -9.34
N GLY A 4 -4.81 26.17 -8.56
CA GLY A 4 -5.73 26.07 -7.43
C GLY A 4 -5.47 27.21 -6.46
N ALA A 5 -6.51 27.98 -6.14
CA ALA A 5 -6.51 28.83 -4.97
C ALA A 5 -6.31 27.95 -3.74
N GLY A 6 -5.46 28.38 -2.80
CA GLY A 6 -5.18 27.67 -1.56
C GLY A 6 -6.44 27.09 -0.94
N GLN A 7 -6.49 25.76 -0.85
CA GLN A 7 -7.57 25.09 -0.15
C GLN A 7 -7.40 25.38 1.34
N ALA A 8 -8.50 25.69 2.02
CA ALA A 8 -8.50 25.70 3.47
C ALA A 8 -8.02 24.32 3.96
N LEU A 9 -7.25 24.30 5.05
CA LEU A 9 -6.77 23.08 5.68
C LEU A 9 -7.91 22.07 5.83
N ALA A 10 -7.67 20.84 5.39
CA ALA A 10 -8.68 19.80 5.46
C ALA A 10 -9.07 19.53 6.93
N GLU A 11 -10.37 19.59 7.23
CA GLU A 11 -10.88 19.42 8.60
C GLU A 11 -11.04 17.93 8.92
N PRO A 12 -10.61 17.47 10.11
CA PRO A 12 -10.82 16.09 10.54
C PRO A 12 -12.30 15.71 10.50
N LYS A 13 -12.59 14.53 9.96
CA LYS A 13 -13.98 14.06 9.81
C LYS A 13 -14.09 12.56 9.97
N ALA A 14 -15.13 12.13 10.68
CA ALA A 14 -15.50 10.73 10.79
C ALA A 14 -16.45 10.32 9.66
N TYR A 15 -16.32 9.09 9.17
CA TYR A 15 -17.19 8.50 8.16
C TYR A 15 -17.74 7.16 8.63
N PRO A 16 -18.99 6.81 8.26
CA PRO A 16 -19.54 5.49 8.53
C PRO A 16 -18.69 4.39 7.89
N ASP A 17 -18.43 3.32 8.64
CA ASP A 17 -17.63 2.18 8.18
C ASP A 17 -18.41 1.14 7.36
N GLY A 18 -19.72 1.34 7.19
CA GLY A 18 -20.62 0.37 6.53
C GLY A 18 -21.16 -0.73 7.45
N HIS A 19 -20.63 -0.87 8.68
CA HIS A 19 -20.92 -1.93 9.65
C HIS A 19 -21.52 -1.42 10.98
N GLY A 20 -21.82 -0.12 11.04
CA GLY A 20 -22.48 0.51 12.19
C GLY A 20 -21.54 1.27 13.12
N GLY A 21 -20.27 1.38 12.77
CA GLY A 21 -19.28 2.26 13.39
C GLY A 21 -18.91 3.44 12.51
N GLU A 22 -17.88 4.17 12.94
CA GLU A 22 -17.29 5.29 12.19
C GLU A 22 -15.77 5.29 12.33
N VAL A 23 -15.08 5.80 11.31
CA VAL A 23 -13.62 5.94 11.27
C VAL A 23 -13.25 7.40 11.08
N LEU A 24 -12.35 7.91 11.93
CA LEU A 24 -11.88 9.30 11.86
C LEU A 24 -10.70 9.42 10.90
N PHE A 25 -10.80 10.36 9.97
CA PHE A 25 -9.72 10.74 9.07
C PHE A 25 -9.23 12.15 9.43
N PRO A 26 -7.95 12.31 9.83
CA PRO A 26 -7.38 13.62 10.17
C PRO A 26 -7.47 14.65 9.05
N GLU A 27 -7.32 14.21 7.79
CA GLU A 27 -7.45 15.08 6.61
C GLU A 27 -8.85 15.03 5.98
N GLY A 28 -9.84 14.45 6.67
CA GLY A 28 -11.23 14.48 6.23
C GLY A 28 -11.45 13.94 4.81
N HIS A 29 -11.98 14.77 3.91
CA HIS A 29 -12.37 14.34 2.55
C HIS A 29 -11.17 14.08 1.64
N SER A 30 -10.03 14.75 1.86
CA SER A 30 -8.83 14.59 1.04
C SER A 30 -8.02 13.36 1.40
N SER A 31 -8.49 12.54 2.35
CA SER A 31 -7.83 11.29 2.73
C SER A 31 -8.06 10.14 1.74
N PHE A 32 -9.02 10.27 0.82
CA PHE A 32 -9.50 9.17 0.00
C PHE A 32 -8.86 9.12 -1.38
N ALA A 33 -8.69 7.90 -1.90
CA ALA A 33 -8.16 7.71 -3.25
C ALA A 33 -9.08 8.34 -4.31
N ASP A 34 -8.48 8.90 -5.35
CA ASP A 34 -9.15 9.79 -6.32
C ASP A 34 -8.95 9.36 -7.78
N GLU A 35 -8.13 8.34 -8.02
CA GLU A 35 -7.85 7.80 -9.35
C GLU A 35 -7.84 6.26 -9.32
N VAL A 36 -8.57 5.64 -10.26
CA VAL A 36 -8.41 4.21 -10.55
C VAL A 36 -7.31 4.05 -11.60
N VAL A 37 -6.27 3.28 -11.25
CA VAL A 37 -5.13 2.99 -12.11
C VAL A 37 -5.42 1.75 -12.97
N SER A 38 -5.92 0.68 -12.34
CA SER A 38 -6.34 -0.54 -13.02
C SER A 38 -7.47 -1.23 -12.27
N TYR A 39 -8.27 -1.99 -13.02
CA TYR A 39 -9.32 -2.83 -12.47
C TYR A 39 -9.50 -4.08 -13.34
N TYR A 40 -9.57 -5.23 -12.68
CA TYR A 40 -9.84 -6.54 -13.28
C TYR A 40 -10.89 -7.26 -12.44
N SER A 41 -12.08 -7.51 -12.99
CA SER A 41 -13.25 -8.08 -12.26
C SER A 41 -13.17 -9.60 -12.01
N GLY A 42 -11.95 -10.16 -12.01
CA GLY A 42 -11.74 -11.58 -11.77
C GLY A 42 -12.33 -12.50 -12.84
N THR A 43 -12.42 -13.79 -12.50
CA THR A 43 -12.95 -14.84 -13.41
C THR A 43 -14.46 -15.01 -13.32
N LYS A 44 -15.06 -14.59 -12.21
CA LYS A 44 -16.50 -14.53 -12.01
C LYS A 44 -16.85 -13.11 -11.56
N GLU A 45 -17.51 -12.40 -12.45
CA GLU A 45 -17.87 -10.99 -12.26
C GLU A 45 -19.16 -10.86 -11.44
N ALA A 46 -19.29 -9.76 -10.71
CA ALA A 46 -20.53 -9.36 -10.02
C ALA A 46 -21.64 -8.95 -11.00
N ILE A 47 -22.78 -8.49 -10.53
CA ILE A 47 -23.80 -7.85 -11.40
C ILE A 47 -23.27 -6.53 -11.98
N GLU A 48 -23.79 -6.10 -13.15
CA GLU A 48 -23.29 -4.95 -13.90
C GLU A 48 -23.18 -3.66 -13.05
N SER A 49 -24.14 -3.42 -12.14
CA SER A 49 -24.15 -2.24 -11.27
C SER A 49 -23.03 -2.18 -10.24
N ALA A 50 -22.36 -3.30 -9.97
CA ALA A 50 -21.25 -3.43 -9.01
C ALA A 50 -19.89 -3.60 -9.73
N ARG A 51 -19.80 -3.32 -11.03
CA ARG A 51 -18.56 -3.46 -11.83
C ARG A 51 -17.89 -2.14 -12.16
N ASN A 52 -18.39 -1.01 -11.64
CA ASN A 52 -17.82 0.29 -11.94
C ASN A 52 -16.75 0.65 -10.89
N PRO A 53 -15.45 0.55 -11.21
CA PRO A 53 -14.40 0.80 -10.24
C PRO A 53 -14.36 2.23 -9.72
N GLN A 54 -15.04 3.18 -10.39
CA GLN A 54 -15.06 4.57 -9.93
C GLN A 54 -15.93 4.74 -8.68
N GLN A 55 -16.70 3.71 -8.32
CA GLN A 55 -17.45 3.69 -7.06
C GLN A 55 -16.55 3.52 -5.83
N ALA A 56 -15.31 3.04 -5.99
CA ALA A 56 -14.33 2.93 -4.91
C ALA A 56 -13.55 4.23 -4.61
N LEU A 57 -13.87 5.32 -5.30
CA LEU A 57 -13.14 6.59 -5.20
C LEU A 57 -13.89 7.61 -4.35
N GLY A 58 -13.13 8.45 -3.67
CA GLY A 58 -13.65 9.48 -2.77
C GLY A 58 -14.21 8.90 -1.48
N ILE A 59 -15.13 9.64 -0.88
CA ILE A 59 -15.63 9.33 0.47
C ILE A 59 -16.58 8.13 0.42
N PRO A 60 -16.60 7.29 1.48
CA PRO A 60 -17.53 6.18 1.57
C PRO A 60 -18.96 6.71 1.52
N ASN A 61 -19.76 6.12 0.64
CA ASN A 61 -21.12 6.54 0.38
C ASN A 61 -22.07 5.37 0.06
N TYR A 62 -21.70 4.17 0.53
CA TYR A 62 -22.55 2.98 0.46
C TYR A 62 -23.98 3.24 0.95
N ASP A 63 -24.96 2.78 0.16
CA ASP A 63 -26.38 2.83 0.51
C ASP A 63 -26.94 1.42 0.71
N ALA A 64 -27.01 0.99 1.98
CA ALA A 64 -27.54 -0.32 2.37
C ALA A 64 -28.99 -0.58 1.93
N LYS A 65 -29.78 0.45 1.59
CA LYS A 65 -31.17 0.26 1.13
C LYS A 65 -31.24 -0.10 -0.35
N ASN A 66 -30.30 0.42 -1.13
CA ASN A 66 -30.26 0.26 -2.58
C ASN A 66 -29.15 -0.69 -3.03
N ASP A 67 -28.31 -1.15 -2.10
CA ASP A 67 -27.17 -2.03 -2.34
C ASP A 67 -26.32 -1.51 -3.50
N SER A 68 -25.89 -0.25 -3.35
CA SER A 68 -25.24 0.53 -4.40
C SER A 68 -24.07 1.33 -3.85
N ASN A 69 -23.23 1.81 -4.77
CA ASN A 69 -22.02 2.60 -4.52
C ASN A 69 -20.88 1.80 -3.89
N TYR A 70 -20.50 0.73 -4.58
CA TYR A 70 -19.29 -0.02 -4.32
C TYR A 70 -18.92 -0.75 -5.61
N VAL A 71 -17.67 -1.17 -5.73
CA VAL A 71 -17.22 -2.08 -6.77
C VAL A 71 -16.91 -3.43 -6.16
N SER A 72 -17.47 -4.48 -6.72
CA SER A 72 -17.11 -5.86 -6.38
C SER A 72 -15.90 -6.27 -7.19
N LEU A 73 -14.85 -6.78 -6.53
CA LEU A 73 -13.64 -7.22 -7.22
C LEU A 73 -13.90 -8.43 -8.12
N GLY A 74 -14.94 -9.23 -7.86
CA GLY A 74 -15.09 -10.50 -8.54
C GLY A 74 -14.10 -11.55 -8.03
N CYS A 75 -14.31 -12.80 -8.45
CA CYS A 75 -13.48 -13.92 -7.99
C CYS A 75 -12.04 -13.82 -8.51
N GLY A 76 -11.10 -13.48 -7.63
CA GLY A 76 -9.69 -13.27 -7.92
C GLY A 76 -9.42 -11.99 -8.69
N GLY A 77 -10.29 -10.99 -8.58
CA GLY A 77 -10.09 -9.69 -9.20
C GLY A 77 -9.06 -8.82 -8.50
N GLU A 78 -8.69 -7.73 -9.17
CA GLU A 78 -7.71 -6.75 -8.71
C GLU A 78 -8.26 -5.34 -8.90
N LEU A 79 -8.00 -4.47 -7.91
CA LEU A 79 -8.20 -3.03 -8.01
C LEU A 79 -6.92 -2.32 -7.57
N ILE A 80 -6.43 -1.40 -8.40
CA ILE A 80 -5.37 -0.46 -8.05
C ILE A 80 -5.94 0.95 -8.04
N VAL A 81 -5.91 1.58 -6.87
CA VAL A 81 -6.28 2.98 -6.68
C VAL A 81 -5.05 3.82 -6.36
N LYS A 82 -5.18 5.13 -6.58
CA LYS A 82 -4.12 6.11 -6.35
C LYS A 82 -4.63 7.32 -5.59
N PHE A 83 -3.74 7.86 -4.77
CA PHE A 83 -3.84 9.14 -4.08
C PHE A 83 -3.06 10.19 -4.90
N SER A 84 -3.77 11.04 -5.66
CA SER A 84 -3.13 12.01 -6.55
C SER A 84 -2.79 13.33 -5.84
N ASP A 85 -3.61 13.77 -4.90
CA ASP A 85 -3.47 15.02 -4.14
C ASP A 85 -3.12 14.82 -2.65
N ASN A 86 -3.11 13.59 -2.18
CA ASN A 86 -2.59 13.20 -0.87
C ASN A 86 -1.60 12.02 -0.98
N ILE A 87 -1.02 11.62 0.14
CA ILE A 87 -0.17 10.42 0.25
C ILE A 87 -0.52 9.63 1.50
N LEU A 88 -0.28 8.32 1.44
CA LEU A 88 -0.25 7.42 2.58
C LEU A 88 1.14 7.50 3.23
N ILE A 89 1.17 7.70 4.54
CA ILE A 89 2.36 7.72 5.38
C ILE A 89 2.12 6.88 6.63
N ASP A 90 3.20 6.36 7.20
CA ASP A 90 3.20 5.72 8.51
C ASP A 90 3.01 6.78 9.61
N VAL A 91 2.01 6.57 10.46
CA VAL A 91 1.71 7.31 11.69
C VAL A 91 1.40 6.32 12.81
N PRO A 92 1.42 6.74 14.10
CA PRO A 92 1.09 5.82 15.18
C PRO A 92 -0.32 5.23 15.06
N GLY A 93 -0.39 3.90 14.90
CA GLY A 93 -1.66 3.15 14.80
C GLY A 93 -2.03 2.83 13.36
N PRO A 94 -3.32 2.66 13.03
CA PRO A 94 -3.72 2.36 11.67
C PRO A 94 -3.53 3.55 10.71
N ASP A 95 -3.00 3.26 9.53
CA ASP A 95 -2.63 4.23 8.50
C ASP A 95 -3.56 4.21 7.29
N LEU A 96 -4.19 3.06 7.03
CA LEU A 96 -5.05 2.84 5.89
C LEU A 96 -6.35 2.18 6.34
N TYR A 97 -7.44 2.53 5.68
CA TYR A 97 -8.73 1.86 5.85
C TYR A 97 -9.32 1.49 4.49
N VAL A 98 -9.75 0.24 4.35
CA VAL A 98 -10.44 -0.25 3.15
C VAL A 98 -11.91 -0.47 3.48
N PHE A 99 -12.80 0.34 2.93
CA PHE A 99 -14.24 0.24 3.15
C PHE A 99 -14.78 -0.90 2.30
N GLU A 100 -14.77 -2.09 2.88
CA GLU A 100 -15.43 -3.26 2.35
C GLU A 100 -16.83 -3.39 2.96
N ILE A 101 -17.85 -3.60 2.13
CA ILE A 101 -19.25 -3.55 2.53
C ILE A 101 -19.97 -4.86 2.27
N GLY A 102 -21.14 -5.00 2.88
CA GLY A 102 -21.96 -6.19 2.75
C GLY A 102 -21.83 -7.13 3.95
N PRO A 103 -22.66 -8.20 3.98
CA PRO A 103 -22.73 -9.13 5.10
C PRO A 103 -21.55 -10.11 5.16
N SER A 104 -20.83 -10.26 4.05
CA SER A 104 -19.59 -11.02 3.95
C SER A 104 -18.44 -10.02 3.88
N VAL A 105 -17.37 -10.28 4.62
CA VAL A 105 -16.10 -9.56 4.45
C VAL A 105 -15.14 -10.61 3.92
N GLU A 106 -14.91 -10.58 2.62
CA GLU A 106 -14.04 -11.48 1.89
C GLU A 106 -12.56 -11.12 2.14
N PRO A 107 -11.72 -12.12 2.43
CA PRO A 107 -10.28 -11.91 2.53
C PRO A 107 -9.68 -11.26 1.28
N THR A 108 -8.96 -10.15 1.49
CA THR A 108 -8.35 -9.36 0.42
C THR A 108 -6.85 -9.19 0.66
N ALA A 109 -6.04 -9.50 -0.34
CA ALA A 109 -4.61 -9.23 -0.34
C ALA A 109 -4.36 -7.73 -0.53
N LEU A 110 -3.41 -7.18 0.22
CA LEU A 110 -3.08 -5.76 0.20
C LEU A 110 -1.58 -5.55 -0.08
N ALA A 111 -1.29 -4.67 -1.04
CA ALA A 111 0.03 -4.13 -1.27
C ALA A 111 -0.03 -2.61 -1.51
N ILE A 112 1.04 -1.91 -1.17
CA ILE A 112 1.18 -0.47 -1.38
C ILE A 112 2.42 -0.16 -2.22
N SER A 113 2.41 0.97 -2.92
CA SER A 113 3.54 1.38 -3.75
C SER A 113 3.71 2.90 -3.78
N ALA A 114 4.96 3.33 -3.94
CA ALA A 114 5.32 4.74 -4.14
C ALA A 114 5.26 5.15 -5.62
N ASP A 115 5.52 4.20 -6.54
CA ASP A 115 5.72 4.43 -7.99
C ASP A 115 4.69 3.69 -8.87
N GLY A 116 3.90 2.77 -8.30
CA GLY A 116 2.96 1.91 -9.00
C GLY A 116 3.61 0.71 -9.69
N GLU A 117 4.93 0.53 -9.56
CA GLU A 117 5.73 -0.51 -10.20
C GLU A 117 6.33 -1.45 -9.15
N SER A 118 6.94 -0.90 -8.12
CA SER A 118 7.57 -1.59 -7.00
C SER A 118 6.59 -1.69 -5.83
N TRP A 119 6.17 -2.90 -5.48
CA TRP A 119 5.11 -3.13 -4.50
C TRP A 119 5.67 -3.65 -3.17
N THR A 120 5.28 -2.98 -2.08
CA THR A 120 5.48 -3.45 -0.71
C THR A 120 4.25 -4.22 -0.27
N ARG A 121 4.46 -5.48 0.12
CA ARG A 121 3.38 -6.36 0.59
C ARG A 121 3.05 -6.03 2.03
N ILE A 122 1.76 -5.85 2.32
CA ILE A 122 1.26 -5.55 3.67
C ILE A 122 0.58 -6.77 4.29
N GLY A 123 0.01 -7.66 3.47
CA GLY A 123 -0.56 -8.93 3.91
C GLY A 123 -1.99 -9.10 3.43
N ARG A 124 -2.88 -9.58 4.30
CA ARG A 124 -4.31 -9.75 4.04
C ARG A 124 -5.18 -9.02 5.04
N ILE A 125 -6.28 -8.49 4.54
CA ILE A 125 -7.41 -7.92 5.29
C ILE A 125 -8.40 -9.07 5.48
N THR A 126 -8.80 -9.37 6.73
CA THR A 126 -9.75 -10.46 7.04
C THR A 126 -10.61 -10.13 8.26
N GLY A 127 -11.77 -10.80 8.37
CA GLY A 127 -12.55 -10.83 9.61
C GLY A 127 -13.24 -9.51 9.98
N GLY A 128 -13.56 -8.66 8.99
CA GLY A 128 -14.19 -7.35 9.21
C GLY A 128 -13.22 -6.26 9.64
N ARG A 129 -11.92 -6.56 9.75
CA ARG A 129 -10.90 -5.58 10.11
C ARG A 129 -10.37 -4.90 8.86
N ALA A 130 -10.83 -3.67 8.62
CA ALA A 130 -10.45 -2.84 7.50
C ALA A 130 -9.33 -1.85 7.82
N ASP A 131 -8.99 -1.65 9.10
CA ASP A 131 -7.88 -0.82 9.56
C ASP A 131 -6.54 -1.55 9.40
N VAL A 132 -5.57 -0.87 8.79
CA VAL A 132 -4.27 -1.42 8.44
C VAL A 132 -3.18 -0.47 8.93
N ASP A 133 -2.34 -0.98 9.82
CA ASP A 133 -1.07 -0.37 10.24
C ASP A 133 0.05 -0.87 9.32
N ILE A 134 0.72 0.06 8.64
CA ILE A 134 1.79 -0.25 7.68
C ILE A 134 3.18 -0.24 8.32
N ALA A 135 3.34 0.28 9.54
CA ALA A 135 4.62 0.47 10.23
C ALA A 135 5.52 -0.78 10.22
N PRO A 136 5.01 -2.02 10.43
CA PRO A 136 5.87 -3.20 10.41
C PRO A 136 6.56 -3.45 9.06
N TYR A 137 6.01 -2.97 7.95
CA TYR A 137 6.40 -3.37 6.60
C TYR A 137 7.20 -2.31 5.84
N VAL A 138 7.25 -1.09 6.36
CA VAL A 138 7.80 0.08 5.65
C VAL A 138 8.89 0.76 6.49
N LYS A 139 9.74 1.55 5.84
CA LYS A 139 10.70 2.38 6.59
C LYS A 139 10.00 3.66 7.03
N ALA A 140 10.39 4.15 8.21
CA ALA A 140 10.04 5.49 8.66
C ALA A 140 10.37 6.51 7.55
N ASP A 141 9.46 7.46 7.35
CA ASP A 141 9.49 8.49 6.31
C ASP A 141 9.15 8.07 4.87
N GLU A 142 8.97 6.78 4.55
CA GLU A 142 8.47 6.39 3.22
C GLU A 142 7.04 6.89 2.97
N THR A 143 6.71 7.10 1.70
CA THR A 143 5.44 7.68 1.26
C THR A 143 4.89 6.84 0.13
N PHE A 144 3.60 6.53 0.18
CA PHE A 144 2.94 5.66 -0.77
C PHE A 144 1.77 6.38 -1.43
N ARG A 145 1.60 6.15 -2.73
CA ARG A 145 0.54 6.75 -3.54
C ARG A 145 -0.45 5.73 -4.06
N TYR A 146 -0.07 4.46 -4.09
CA TYR A 146 -0.83 3.41 -4.73
C TYR A 146 -1.21 2.35 -3.71
N VAL A 147 -2.44 1.89 -3.79
CA VAL A 147 -2.95 0.74 -3.03
C VAL A 147 -3.48 -0.27 -4.03
N LYS A 148 -3.02 -1.52 -3.89
CA LYS A 148 -3.49 -2.67 -4.65
C LYS A 148 -4.27 -3.59 -3.72
N LEU A 149 -5.47 -3.94 -4.16
CA LEU A 149 -6.35 -4.91 -3.54
C LEU A 149 -6.54 -6.10 -4.49
N VAL A 150 -6.40 -7.32 -3.97
CA VAL A 150 -6.62 -8.55 -4.75
C VAL A 150 -7.53 -9.49 -3.97
N ASP A 151 -8.65 -9.90 -4.57
CA ASP A 151 -9.56 -10.89 -3.98
C ASP A 151 -8.86 -12.26 -3.81
N LEU A 152 -8.97 -12.85 -2.63
CA LEU A 152 -8.32 -14.13 -2.30
C LEU A 152 -9.16 -15.38 -2.67
N ARG A 153 -10.26 -15.22 -3.42
CA ARG A 153 -11.08 -16.31 -3.96
C ARG A 153 -11.77 -17.19 -2.92
N GLU A 154 -11.92 -16.72 -1.68
CA GLU A 154 -12.55 -17.52 -0.62
C GLU A 154 -14.08 -17.60 -0.78
N ASP A 155 -14.77 -16.53 -1.19
CA ASP A 155 -16.18 -16.59 -1.60
C ASP A 155 -16.43 -16.04 -3.01
N CYS A 156 -16.46 -16.96 -3.97
CA CYS A 156 -16.77 -16.66 -5.35
C CYS A 156 -18.23 -16.94 -5.71
N ARG A 157 -19.17 -17.00 -4.76
CA ARG A 157 -20.58 -17.34 -5.03
C ARG A 157 -21.44 -16.08 -5.12
N GLY A 158 -22.76 -16.25 -5.27
CA GLY A 158 -23.70 -15.12 -5.31
C GLY A 158 -23.55 -14.17 -6.52
N ASN A 159 -24.15 -12.99 -6.36
CA ASN A 159 -24.23 -11.89 -7.34
C ASN A 159 -23.09 -10.86 -7.16
N TRP A 160 -22.38 -10.91 -6.04
CA TRP A 160 -21.30 -10.02 -5.65
C TRP A 160 -20.15 -10.89 -5.12
N PRO A 161 -19.45 -11.63 -6.01
CA PRO A 161 -18.34 -12.47 -5.60
C PRO A 161 -17.09 -11.62 -5.32
N GLY A 162 -16.35 -12.00 -4.29
CA GLY A 162 -15.15 -11.26 -3.86
C GLY A 162 -15.46 -9.91 -3.22
N ALA A 163 -14.42 -9.25 -2.70
CA ALA A 163 -14.58 -8.07 -1.87
C ALA A 163 -15.31 -6.91 -2.56
N ASP A 164 -16.22 -6.27 -1.81
CA ASP A 164 -17.09 -5.18 -2.26
C ASP A 164 -16.62 -3.82 -1.71
N ILE A 165 -15.87 -3.07 -2.51
CA ILE A 165 -15.13 -1.87 -2.08
C ILE A 165 -15.91 -0.57 -2.37
N ASP A 166 -16.27 0.18 -1.33
CA ASP A 166 -16.87 1.54 -1.40
C ASP A 166 -15.81 2.63 -1.41
N ALA A 167 -14.74 2.48 -0.65
CA ALA A 167 -13.69 3.50 -0.56
C ALA A 167 -12.36 2.93 -0.05
N VAL A 168 -11.27 3.63 -0.36
CA VAL A 168 -9.95 3.40 0.23
C VAL A 168 -9.44 4.72 0.76
N GLY A 169 -9.21 4.81 2.08
CA GLY A 169 -8.82 6.04 2.76
C GLY A 169 -7.51 5.89 3.52
N ALA A 170 -6.61 6.87 3.37
CA ALA A 170 -5.41 7.00 4.18
C ALA A 170 -5.73 7.73 5.50
N ILE A 171 -5.74 7.01 6.63
CA ILE A 171 -5.81 7.59 7.98
C ILE A 171 -4.50 8.32 8.29
N GLY A 172 -3.38 7.63 8.06
CA GLY A 172 -2.04 8.19 8.04
C GLY A 172 -1.83 8.91 6.72
N SER A 173 -2.24 10.17 6.65
CA SER A 173 -2.11 10.96 5.43
C SER A 173 -1.35 12.25 5.66
N ALA A 174 -0.67 12.68 4.60
CA ALA A 174 -0.08 14.00 4.51
C ALA A 174 -0.52 14.66 3.21
N GLU A 175 -0.70 15.97 3.29
CA GLU A 175 -0.98 16.80 2.13
C GLU A 175 0.26 16.84 1.23
N GLN A 176 0.07 16.63 -0.07
CA GLN A 176 1.16 16.66 -1.02
C GLN A 176 0.87 17.57 -2.21
N ILE A 177 1.66 18.63 -2.30
CA ILE A 177 1.56 19.62 -3.37
C ILE A 177 2.57 19.26 -4.46
N ALA A 178 2.10 19.06 -5.69
CA ALA A 178 2.96 18.87 -6.86
C ALA A 178 3.05 20.15 -7.71
N LEU A 179 4.27 20.66 -7.88
CA LEU A 179 4.57 21.82 -8.73
C LEU A 179 5.25 21.38 -10.02
N ASP A 180 4.73 21.82 -11.16
CA ASP A 180 5.33 21.56 -12.48
C ASP A 180 6.70 22.26 -12.59
N SER A 181 7.75 21.48 -12.85
CA SER A 181 9.11 22.00 -13.00
C SER A 181 9.22 23.03 -14.13
N ALA A 182 8.39 22.96 -15.18
CA ALA A 182 8.42 23.94 -16.27
C ALA A 182 7.93 25.33 -15.85
N VAL A 183 7.09 25.41 -14.80
CA VAL A 183 6.66 26.68 -14.19
C VAL A 183 7.76 27.25 -13.29
N LEU A 184 8.49 26.37 -12.60
CA LEU A 184 9.51 26.74 -11.64
C LEU A 184 10.88 27.04 -12.27
N PHE A 185 11.27 26.29 -13.31
CA PHE A 185 12.63 26.26 -13.86
C PHE A 185 12.65 26.20 -15.38
N ALA A 186 13.66 26.82 -15.99
CA ALA A 186 13.96 26.58 -17.39
C ALA A 186 14.46 25.13 -17.62
N SER A 187 14.38 24.64 -18.86
CA SER A 187 14.80 23.28 -19.20
C SER A 187 16.27 23.02 -18.82
N GLY A 188 16.53 21.93 -18.10
CA GLY A 188 17.86 21.57 -17.58
C GLY A 188 18.43 22.52 -16.52
N GLN A 189 17.67 23.51 -16.05
CA GLN A 189 18.09 24.46 -15.03
C GLN A 189 17.42 24.19 -13.68
N TYR A 190 17.98 24.78 -12.63
CA TYR A 190 17.49 24.74 -11.25
C TYR A 190 17.46 26.13 -10.58
N GLU A 191 17.70 27.20 -11.34
CA GLU A 191 17.44 28.56 -10.88
C GLU A 191 15.94 28.89 -11.07
N LEU A 192 15.30 29.38 -10.00
CA LEU A 192 13.89 29.71 -10.02
C LEU A 192 13.62 30.84 -11.03
N GLN A 193 12.64 30.62 -11.91
CA GLN A 193 12.16 31.64 -12.84
C GLN A 193 11.41 32.75 -12.08
N SER A 194 11.26 33.91 -12.70
CA SER A 194 10.49 35.03 -12.12
C SER A 194 9.01 34.68 -11.85
N THR A 195 8.46 33.70 -12.55
CA THR A 195 7.10 33.18 -12.33
C THR A 195 7.00 32.17 -11.19
N ALA A 196 8.13 31.61 -10.73
CA ALA A 196 8.14 30.50 -9.78
C ALA A 196 7.61 30.93 -8.41
N SER A 197 7.97 32.13 -7.95
CA SER A 197 7.52 32.69 -6.67
C SER A 197 5.99 32.72 -6.56
N ALA A 198 5.31 33.26 -7.58
CA ALA A 198 3.84 33.30 -7.59
C ALA A 198 3.21 31.90 -7.60
N ALA A 199 3.83 30.92 -8.25
CA ALA A 199 3.34 29.55 -8.27
C ALA A 199 3.53 28.86 -6.90
N ILE A 200 4.69 29.05 -6.26
CA ILE A 200 4.96 28.50 -4.93
C ILE A 200 4.05 29.16 -3.90
N ASP A 201 3.95 30.49 -3.89
CA ASP A 201 3.11 31.25 -2.96
C ASP A 201 1.63 30.87 -3.08
N ALA A 202 1.14 30.68 -4.31
CA ALA A 202 -0.23 30.24 -4.55
C ALA A 202 -0.47 28.82 -4.03
N ALA A 203 0.51 27.93 -4.20
CA ALA A 203 0.39 26.54 -3.79
C ALA A 203 0.44 26.36 -2.27
N ILE A 204 1.24 27.16 -1.57
CA ILE A 204 1.33 27.11 -0.10
C ILE A 204 0.33 28.03 0.61
N ALA A 205 -0.57 28.68 -0.14
CA ALA A 205 -1.51 29.63 0.40
C ALA A 205 -2.47 28.94 1.39
N GLY A 206 -2.57 29.46 2.61
CA GLY A 206 -3.47 28.93 3.64
C GLY A 206 -2.82 27.94 4.61
N ILE A 207 -1.56 27.53 4.35
CA ILE A 207 -0.80 26.69 5.28
C ILE A 207 -0.19 27.56 6.38
N ASP A 208 -0.47 27.24 7.65
CA ASP A 208 0.27 27.78 8.79
C ASP A 208 1.48 26.88 9.08
N PRO A 209 2.73 27.35 8.86
CA PRO A 209 3.92 26.55 9.11
C PRO A 209 4.09 26.10 10.56
N LYS A 210 3.37 26.71 11.52
CA LYS A 210 3.41 26.32 12.94
C LYS A 210 2.69 25.02 13.23
N GLU A 211 1.76 24.60 12.37
CA GLU A 211 1.01 23.36 12.50
C GLU A 211 1.76 22.15 11.92
N LEU A 212 2.83 22.41 11.17
CA LEU A 212 3.64 21.40 10.52
C LEU A 212 4.75 20.88 11.42
N GLN A 213 4.82 19.55 11.55
CA GLN A 213 5.91 18.85 12.20
C GLN A 213 7.10 18.65 11.26
N SER A 214 6.82 18.37 9.99
CA SER A 214 7.82 18.10 8.97
C SER A 214 7.34 18.59 7.59
N ILE A 215 8.26 19.16 6.82
CA ILE A 215 8.09 19.55 5.43
C ILE A 215 9.16 18.83 4.63
N VAL A 216 8.78 18.08 3.60
CA VAL A 216 9.72 17.42 2.69
C VAL A 216 9.56 18.01 1.30
N VAL A 217 10.64 18.55 0.74
CA VAL A 217 10.66 19.05 -0.63
C VAL A 217 11.43 18.04 -1.49
N ALA A 218 10.74 17.36 -2.40
CA ALA A 218 11.30 16.29 -3.20
C ALA A 218 11.38 16.67 -4.68
N GLY A 219 12.57 16.53 -5.27
CA GLY A 219 12.79 16.77 -6.71
C GLY A 219 12.64 15.51 -7.54
N HIS A 220 11.99 15.63 -8.70
CA HIS A 220 11.82 14.54 -9.66
C HIS A 220 12.12 14.98 -11.10
N THR A 221 12.57 14.04 -11.92
CA THR A 221 12.82 14.21 -13.35
C THR A 221 12.04 13.19 -14.16
N ASP A 222 12.04 13.36 -15.49
CA ASP A 222 11.71 12.27 -16.40
C ASP A 222 12.94 11.38 -16.63
N ASN A 223 12.82 10.42 -17.55
CA ASN A 223 13.89 9.49 -17.90
C ASN A 223 14.87 10.01 -18.98
N VAL A 224 14.87 11.31 -19.31
CA VAL A 224 15.79 11.87 -20.31
C VAL A 224 17.12 12.22 -19.67
N GLY A 225 18.23 11.73 -20.21
CA GLY A 225 19.58 11.93 -19.66
C GLY A 225 20.06 10.75 -18.81
N SER A 226 21.22 10.90 -18.16
CA SER A 226 21.74 9.85 -17.26
C SER A 226 21.10 9.92 -15.88
N ALA A 227 21.12 8.80 -15.14
CA ALA A 227 20.59 8.75 -13.78
C ALA A 227 21.30 9.73 -12.85
N GLU A 228 22.61 9.89 -12.99
CA GLU A 228 23.44 10.79 -12.17
C GLU A 228 23.08 12.26 -12.42
N ILE A 229 22.91 12.65 -13.69
CA ILE A 229 22.52 14.02 -14.05
C ILE A 229 21.12 14.33 -13.49
N ASN A 230 20.20 13.38 -13.58
CA ASN A 230 18.84 13.53 -13.07
C ASN A 230 18.80 13.58 -11.54
N GLN A 231 19.66 12.82 -10.86
CA GLN A 231 19.82 12.88 -9.41
C GLN A 231 20.32 14.25 -8.96
N GLU A 232 21.36 14.79 -9.61
CA GLU A 232 21.89 16.12 -9.30
C GLU A 232 20.86 17.23 -9.60
N LEU A 233 20.18 17.15 -10.75
CA LEU A 233 19.19 18.13 -11.16
C LEU A 233 18.01 18.18 -10.20
N SER A 234 17.49 17.01 -9.79
CA SER A 234 16.40 16.94 -8.82
C SER A 234 16.80 17.49 -7.45
N GLN A 235 18.00 17.16 -6.95
CA GLN A 235 18.50 17.70 -5.69
C GLN A 235 18.61 19.22 -5.71
N ASN A 236 19.16 19.79 -6.77
CA ASN A 236 19.32 21.24 -6.89
C ASN A 236 17.96 21.96 -6.96
N ARG A 237 16.98 21.38 -7.67
CA ARG A 237 15.62 21.92 -7.75
C ARG A 237 14.89 21.88 -6.42
N ALA A 238 14.96 20.74 -5.71
CA ALA A 238 14.40 20.61 -4.38
C ALA A 238 15.01 21.65 -3.42
N THR A 239 16.33 21.80 -3.46
CA THR A 239 17.07 22.80 -2.66
C THR A 239 16.66 24.23 -2.98
N ALA A 240 16.42 24.56 -4.25
CA ALA A 240 15.99 25.90 -4.65
C ALA A 240 14.59 26.25 -4.10
N VAL A 241 13.64 25.31 -4.18
CA VAL A 241 12.29 25.49 -3.61
C VAL A 241 12.35 25.55 -2.08
N ALA A 242 13.11 24.66 -1.44
CA ALA A 242 13.33 24.67 0.00
C ALA A 242 13.85 26.01 0.53
N ARG A 243 14.88 26.57 -0.13
CA ARG A 243 15.39 27.91 0.20
C ARG A 243 14.33 28.98 0.04
N TYR A 244 13.54 28.91 -1.03
CA TYR A 244 12.45 29.86 -1.22
C TYR A 244 11.43 29.82 -0.06
N LEU A 245 11.05 28.61 0.39
CA LEU A 245 10.13 28.45 1.52
C LEU A 245 10.69 29.05 2.82
N ILE A 246 11.99 28.90 3.06
CA ILE A 246 12.67 29.46 4.25
C ILE A 246 12.77 30.98 4.15
N ASP A 247 13.35 31.48 3.06
CA ASP A 247 13.78 32.88 2.93
C ASP A 247 12.61 33.84 2.68
N PHE A 248 11.55 33.37 2.01
CA PHE A 248 10.46 34.24 1.55
C PHE A 248 9.09 33.83 2.08
N ALA A 249 8.83 32.55 2.37
CA ALA A 249 7.55 32.08 2.89
C ALA A 249 7.52 31.87 4.41
N ASN A 250 8.63 32.11 5.12
CA ASN A 250 8.76 31.96 6.58
C ASN A 250 8.53 30.53 7.11
N PHE A 251 8.83 29.49 6.32
CA PHE A 251 8.79 28.12 6.81
C PHE A 251 10.00 27.85 7.72
N PRO A 252 9.83 27.20 8.89
CA PRO A 252 10.96 26.92 9.79
C PRO A 252 11.94 25.93 9.17
N GLU A 253 13.19 26.35 8.97
CA GLU A 253 14.27 25.51 8.43
C GLU A 253 14.39 24.16 9.17
N LYS A 254 14.24 24.18 10.51
CA LYS A 254 14.32 22.98 11.35
C LYS A 254 13.29 21.87 11.01
N HIS A 255 12.19 22.21 10.33
CA HIS A 255 11.17 21.24 9.94
C HIS A 255 11.33 20.81 8.48
N LEU A 256 12.21 21.46 7.72
CA LEU A 256 12.35 21.26 6.29
C LEU A 256 13.47 20.27 5.97
N LYS A 257 13.16 19.27 5.15
CA LYS A 257 14.13 18.35 4.54
C LYS A 257 13.99 18.41 3.02
N THR A 258 15.10 18.15 2.31
CA THR A 258 15.09 17.99 0.85
C THR A 258 15.38 16.55 0.48
N GLU A 259 14.66 16.05 -0.51
CA GLU A 259 14.90 14.76 -1.14
C GLU A 259 15.10 14.91 -2.65
N ALA A 260 15.77 13.93 -3.24
CA ALA A 260 16.03 13.88 -4.67
C ALA A 260 15.83 12.44 -5.14
N TRP A 261 14.82 12.24 -5.99
CA TRP A 261 14.49 10.91 -6.52
C TRP A 261 14.97 10.71 -7.94
N GLY A 262 15.49 11.77 -8.60
CA GLY A 262 15.83 11.74 -10.01
C GLY A 262 14.67 11.16 -10.84
N LEU A 263 14.96 10.11 -11.60
CA LEU A 263 14.00 9.43 -12.47
C LEU A 263 13.33 8.19 -11.83
N THR A 264 13.64 7.88 -10.57
CA THR A 264 13.29 6.58 -9.94
C THR A 264 11.87 6.49 -9.39
N ARG A 265 11.16 7.63 -9.26
CA ARG A 265 9.75 7.69 -8.82
C ARG A 265 8.86 8.40 -9.85
N PRO A 266 8.63 7.78 -11.03
CA PRO A 266 7.68 8.32 -12.00
C PRO A 266 6.24 8.21 -11.46
N ILE A 267 5.38 9.14 -11.87
CA ILE A 267 3.92 9.11 -11.56
C ILE A 267 3.08 8.94 -12.82
N ALA A 268 3.73 8.88 -13.98
CA ALA A 268 3.14 8.66 -15.29
C ALA A 268 4.15 7.99 -16.23
N SER A 269 3.67 7.35 -17.30
CA SER A 269 4.54 6.69 -18.28
C SER A 269 5.52 7.68 -18.93
N ASN A 270 6.80 7.32 -18.90
CA ASN A 270 7.86 8.07 -19.56
C ASN A 270 7.85 7.92 -21.11
N ASP A 271 7.02 7.04 -21.66
CA ASP A 271 6.94 6.81 -23.11
C ASP A 271 6.23 7.97 -23.83
N SER A 272 5.37 8.70 -23.13
CA SER A 272 4.62 9.83 -23.68
C SER A 272 5.20 11.19 -23.26
N ALA A 273 5.10 12.19 -24.13
CA ALA A 273 5.52 13.56 -23.79
C ALA A 273 4.71 14.14 -22.62
N LYS A 274 3.42 13.79 -22.51
CA LYS A 274 2.54 14.19 -21.42
C LYS A 274 3.01 13.57 -20.10
N GLY A 275 3.27 12.26 -20.06
CA GLY A 275 3.72 11.59 -18.85
C GLY A 275 5.10 12.05 -18.40
N ARG A 276 6.04 12.27 -19.32
CA ARG A 276 7.33 12.92 -19.01
C ARG A 276 7.14 14.32 -18.39
N ALA A 277 6.17 15.10 -18.87
CA ALA A 277 5.87 16.40 -18.27
C ALA A 277 5.35 16.27 -16.83
N GLN A 278 4.52 15.28 -16.54
CA GLN A 278 4.04 15.00 -15.18
C GLN A 278 5.19 14.53 -14.26
N ASN A 279 6.14 13.74 -14.77
CA ASN A 279 7.27 13.27 -13.98
C ASN A 279 8.25 14.39 -13.58
N ARG A 280 8.37 15.44 -14.39
CA ARG A 280 9.21 16.63 -14.08
C ARG A 280 8.49 17.56 -13.10
N ARG A 281 8.66 17.30 -11.82
CA ARG A 281 7.96 18.03 -10.75
C ARG A 281 8.83 18.24 -9.52
N VAL A 282 8.43 19.19 -8.68
CA VAL A 282 8.86 19.27 -7.29
C VAL A 282 7.63 19.01 -6.42
N GLU A 283 7.74 18.06 -5.50
CA GLU A 283 6.70 17.77 -4.52
C GLU A 283 7.03 18.46 -3.19
N ILE A 284 6.01 18.99 -2.53
CA ILE A 284 6.10 19.51 -1.16
C ILE A 284 5.12 18.68 -0.32
N THR A 285 5.66 17.83 0.54
CA THR A 285 4.89 17.02 1.48
C THR A 285 4.81 17.76 2.82
N LEU A 286 3.60 17.94 3.34
CA LEU A 286 3.32 18.67 4.56
C LEU A 286 2.77 17.71 5.60
N ARG A 287 3.57 17.38 6.62
CA ARG A 287 3.16 16.49 7.72
C ARG A 287 2.82 17.31 8.95
N ARG A 288 1.61 17.14 9.45
CA ARG A 288 1.14 17.72 10.71
C ARG A 288 1.57 16.85 11.89
N SER A 289 1.72 17.46 13.05
CA SER A 289 1.96 16.70 14.27
C SER A 289 0.67 15.99 14.69
N LEU A 290 0.61 14.67 14.57
CA LEU A 290 -0.40 13.88 15.26
C LEU A 290 0.05 13.70 16.72
N ALA A 291 -0.81 14.07 17.66
CA ALA A 291 -0.54 13.91 19.09
C ALA A 291 -0.77 12.46 19.49
N VAL A 292 0.17 11.58 19.17
CA VAL A 292 0.16 10.19 19.66
C VAL A 292 1.58 9.70 19.85
N ASP A 293 1.84 9.07 20.99
CA ASP A 293 3.11 8.41 21.26
C ASP A 293 3.20 7.16 20.37
N ALA A 294 4.14 7.16 19.44
CA ALA A 294 4.44 6.00 18.60
C ALA A 294 5.06 4.90 19.47
N GLU A 295 4.41 3.74 19.56
CA GLU A 295 5.07 2.55 20.08
C GLU A 295 5.86 1.92 18.92
N ALA A 296 7.14 1.65 19.12
CA ALA A 296 7.98 1.09 18.06
C ALA A 296 7.52 -0.34 17.74
N THR A 297 6.97 -0.54 16.54
CA THR A 297 6.59 -1.84 16.01
C THR A 297 7.82 -2.54 15.43
N GLU A 298 7.98 -3.83 15.71
CA GLU A 298 9.08 -4.64 15.17
C GLU A 298 8.87 -4.89 13.66
N PRO A 299 9.92 -4.75 12.82
CA PRO A 299 9.80 -4.99 11.39
C PRO A 299 9.34 -6.42 11.07
N SER A 300 8.42 -6.53 10.11
CA SER A 300 7.90 -7.77 9.54
C SER A 300 8.01 -7.72 8.02
N GLU A 301 8.33 -8.85 7.41
CA GLU A 301 8.37 -9.01 5.96
C GLU A 301 7.33 -10.03 5.54
N ILE A 302 6.42 -9.66 4.64
CA ILE A 302 5.54 -10.62 3.96
C ILE A 302 6.31 -11.20 2.78
N LEU A 303 6.64 -12.50 2.86
CA LEU A 303 7.34 -13.20 1.77
C LEU A 303 6.41 -13.44 0.58
N GLY A 304 5.12 -13.65 0.86
CA GLY A 304 4.08 -13.77 -0.16
C GLY A 304 2.79 -14.37 0.36
N LEU A 305 1.78 -14.33 -0.50
CA LEU A 305 0.52 -15.06 -0.36
C LEU A 305 0.37 -15.97 -1.57
N TRP A 306 0.14 -17.25 -1.37
CA TRP A 306 -0.01 -18.24 -2.44
C TRP A 306 -1.37 -18.93 -2.36
N THR A 307 -2.02 -19.09 -3.51
CA THR A 307 -3.16 -20.01 -3.60
C THR A 307 -2.65 -21.44 -3.51
N ALA A 308 -3.14 -22.24 -2.57
CA ALA A 308 -2.83 -23.67 -2.51
C ALA A 308 -4.08 -24.50 -2.83
N ALA A 309 -4.17 -24.97 -4.08
CA ALA A 309 -5.37 -25.63 -4.65
C ALA A 309 -6.66 -24.77 -4.55
N ASP A 310 -7.82 -25.40 -4.78
CA ASP A 310 -9.15 -24.76 -4.74
C ASP A 310 -9.66 -24.46 -3.32
N ILE A 311 -8.81 -24.51 -2.27
CA ILE A 311 -9.29 -24.61 -0.88
C ILE A 311 -8.62 -23.71 0.16
N GLY A 312 -7.55 -22.96 -0.14
CA GLY A 312 -7.02 -22.00 0.84
C GLY A 312 -5.78 -21.21 0.40
N ILE A 313 -5.41 -20.24 1.23
CA ILE A 313 -4.27 -19.33 1.02
C ILE A 313 -3.18 -19.66 2.02
N ILE A 314 -1.94 -19.80 1.55
CA ILE A 314 -0.77 -19.81 2.41
C ILE A 314 -0.20 -18.41 2.45
N GLU A 315 -0.03 -17.88 3.65
CA GLU A 315 0.71 -16.65 3.89
C GLU A 315 2.01 -16.99 4.61
N LEU A 316 3.15 -16.53 4.09
CA LEU A 316 4.44 -16.68 4.75
C LEU A 316 5.00 -15.30 5.10
N ARG A 317 5.52 -15.19 6.31
CA ARG A 317 6.12 -13.97 6.86
C ARG A 317 7.47 -14.27 7.48
N ARG A 318 8.30 -13.24 7.60
CA ARG A 318 9.48 -13.22 8.45
C ARG A 318 9.22 -12.29 9.62
N GLU A 319 9.25 -12.85 10.81
CA GLU A 319 9.02 -12.13 12.07
C GLU A 319 10.20 -12.38 13.00
N LYS A 320 10.90 -11.32 13.42
CA LYS A 320 12.08 -11.43 14.30
C LYS A 320 13.14 -12.42 13.80
N GLY A 321 13.26 -12.54 12.47
CA GLY A 321 14.18 -13.46 11.80
C GLY A 321 13.66 -14.89 11.61
N GLU A 322 12.54 -15.27 12.24
CA GLU A 322 11.91 -16.58 12.07
C GLU A 322 10.94 -16.57 10.88
N LEU A 323 10.92 -17.66 10.11
CA LEU A 323 9.90 -17.84 9.09
C LEU A 323 8.66 -18.46 9.71
N VAL A 324 7.56 -17.79 9.46
CA VAL A 324 6.26 -18.12 10.01
C VAL A 324 5.22 -18.14 8.91
N GLY A 325 4.12 -18.85 9.10
CA GLY A 325 3.04 -18.79 8.13
C GLY A 325 1.73 -19.34 8.65
N GLU A 326 0.70 -19.09 7.87
CA GLU A 326 -0.67 -19.53 8.13
C GLU A 326 -1.29 -20.09 6.87
N TYR A 327 -2.18 -21.06 7.03
CA TYR A 327 -3.01 -21.59 5.97
C TYR A 327 -4.48 -21.43 6.30
N THR A 328 -5.20 -20.72 5.44
CA THR A 328 -6.57 -20.26 5.76
C THR A 328 -7.60 -21.37 5.78
N SER A 329 -7.36 -22.48 5.10
CA SER A 329 -8.34 -23.58 4.97
C SER A 329 -8.63 -24.29 6.30
N ASP A 330 -7.60 -24.47 7.14
CA ASP A 330 -7.69 -25.25 8.38
C ASP A 330 -7.06 -24.55 9.60
N ASN A 331 -6.63 -23.29 9.44
CA ASN A 331 -5.88 -22.53 10.44
C ASN A 331 -4.54 -23.20 10.83
N GLY A 332 -3.98 -24.00 9.93
CA GLY A 332 -2.65 -24.57 10.07
C GLY A 332 -1.60 -23.47 10.15
N ARG A 333 -0.60 -23.67 11.01
CA ARG A 333 0.52 -22.75 11.20
C ARG A 333 1.80 -23.37 10.68
N ILE A 334 2.62 -22.56 10.00
CA ILE A 334 3.93 -22.94 9.49
C ILE A 334 4.99 -22.26 10.35
N ARG A 335 6.02 -23.02 10.72
CA ARG A 335 7.27 -22.47 11.30
C ARG A 335 8.45 -23.15 10.62
N GLY A 336 9.45 -22.39 10.20
CA GLY A 336 10.60 -22.96 9.52
C GLY A 336 11.71 -21.96 9.24
N GLU A 337 12.54 -22.31 8.27
CA GLU A 337 13.59 -21.45 7.75
C GLU A 337 13.80 -21.67 6.26
N MET A 338 14.36 -20.66 5.59
CA MET A 338 14.87 -20.80 4.24
C MET A 338 16.23 -21.51 4.33
N THR A 339 16.33 -22.73 3.81
CA THR A 339 17.57 -23.52 3.75
C THR A 339 18.42 -23.18 2.51
N SER A 340 17.79 -22.52 1.52
CA SER A 340 18.42 -21.83 0.40
C SER A 340 17.51 -20.67 -0.06
N ASP A 341 17.92 -19.90 -1.06
CA ASP A 341 17.09 -18.83 -1.66
C ASP A 341 15.76 -19.32 -2.25
N THR A 342 15.61 -20.64 -2.46
CA THR A 342 14.44 -21.24 -3.10
C THR A 342 13.86 -22.42 -2.33
N VAL A 343 14.36 -22.73 -1.13
CA VAL A 343 13.89 -23.89 -0.36
C VAL A 343 13.56 -23.47 1.06
N LEU A 344 12.33 -23.74 1.47
CA LEU A 344 11.86 -23.62 2.83
C LEU A 344 11.70 -25.01 3.43
N GLU A 345 12.29 -25.24 4.59
CA GLU A 345 12.00 -26.44 5.40
C GLU A 345 11.45 -26.03 6.77
N GLY A 346 10.44 -26.76 7.23
CA GLY A 346 9.74 -26.38 8.45
C GLY A 346 8.76 -27.44 8.94
N TYR A 347 7.82 -26.99 9.76
CA TYR A 347 6.83 -27.82 10.43
C TYR A 347 5.43 -27.23 10.23
N TRP A 348 4.48 -28.14 10.02
CA TRP A 348 3.05 -27.86 10.06
C TRP A 348 2.53 -28.08 11.47
N ILE A 349 1.97 -27.04 12.06
CA ILE A 349 1.48 -27.00 13.42
C ILE A 349 -0.05 -26.88 13.37
N GLU A 350 -0.74 -27.86 13.94
CA GLU A 350 -2.20 -27.91 13.95
C GLU A 350 -2.68 -28.51 15.27
N ASP A 351 -3.21 -27.67 16.16
CA ASP A 351 -3.65 -28.12 17.50
C ASP A 351 -4.94 -28.98 17.42
N GLY A 352 -5.73 -28.83 16.35
CA GLY A 352 -6.99 -29.56 16.14
C GLY A 352 -6.84 -30.96 15.53
N SER A 353 -5.64 -31.34 15.10
CA SER A 353 -5.46 -32.54 14.28
C SER A 353 -5.65 -33.84 15.06
N ARG A 354 -6.20 -34.87 14.40
CA ARG A 354 -6.26 -36.25 14.93
C ARG A 354 -4.89 -36.93 14.95
N GLN A 355 -3.93 -36.37 14.21
CA GLN A 355 -2.55 -36.83 14.15
C GLN A 355 -1.67 -35.79 14.84
N ARG A 356 -1.11 -36.13 15.99
CA ARG A 356 -0.18 -35.28 16.74
C ARG A 356 1.10 -36.05 16.97
N CYS A 357 2.23 -35.36 16.87
CA CYS A 357 3.53 -35.93 17.17
C CYS A 357 3.83 -35.88 18.66
N ASP A 358 4.68 -36.79 19.14
CA ASP A 358 4.93 -36.94 20.59
C ASP A 358 5.72 -35.76 21.19
N SER A 359 6.45 -35.02 20.36
CA SER A 359 7.18 -33.82 20.76
C SER A 359 6.49 -32.54 20.32
N GLU A 360 6.72 -31.46 21.06
CA GLU A 360 6.25 -30.12 20.69
C GLU A 360 7.26 -29.39 19.78
N LYS A 361 6.75 -28.52 18.91
CA LYS A 361 7.52 -27.54 18.14
C LYS A 361 6.90 -26.17 18.40
N ALA A 362 7.73 -25.18 18.74
CA ALA A 362 7.28 -23.83 19.09
C ALA A 362 6.15 -23.79 20.14
N GLY A 363 6.21 -24.69 21.15
CA GLY A 363 5.23 -24.76 22.23
C GLY A 363 3.85 -25.32 21.85
N SER A 364 3.72 -25.94 20.66
CA SER A 364 2.50 -26.61 20.21
C SER A 364 2.80 -28.02 19.71
N TYR A 365 1.78 -28.87 19.71
CA TYR A 365 1.84 -30.12 18.96
C TYR A 365 1.85 -29.82 17.47
N TYR A 366 2.73 -30.50 16.76
CA TYR A 366 2.84 -30.40 15.32
C TYR A 366 2.36 -31.69 14.67
N TRP A 367 1.94 -31.56 13.42
CA TRP A 367 1.43 -32.66 12.61
C TRP A 367 2.57 -33.37 11.86
N GLY A 368 3.53 -32.58 11.38
CA GLY A 368 4.66 -33.10 10.63
C GLY A 368 5.56 -32.05 10.03
N ARG A 369 6.63 -32.49 9.37
CA ARG A 369 7.53 -31.61 8.64
C ARG A 369 7.01 -31.32 7.24
N LEU A 370 7.37 -30.16 6.71
CA LEU A 370 7.08 -29.73 5.35
C LEU A 370 8.34 -29.17 4.69
N LYS A 371 8.35 -29.26 3.37
CA LYS A 371 9.33 -28.63 2.49
C LYS A 371 8.62 -27.94 1.35
N LEU A 372 8.89 -26.66 1.13
CA LEU A 372 8.43 -25.94 -0.06
C LEU A 372 9.64 -25.64 -0.93
N GLU A 373 9.60 -26.10 -2.18
CA GLU A 373 10.61 -25.81 -3.20
C GLU A 373 10.02 -24.79 -4.17
N PHE A 374 10.56 -23.56 -4.13
CA PHE A 374 10.20 -22.48 -5.01
C PHE A 374 10.93 -22.59 -6.36
N ASP A 375 10.28 -22.10 -7.41
CA ASP A 375 10.83 -22.12 -8.77
C ASP A 375 11.99 -21.12 -8.98
N SER A 376 12.05 -20.09 -8.16
CA SER A 376 13.01 -18.98 -8.24
C SER A 376 13.15 -18.26 -6.89
N ALA A 377 14.16 -17.39 -6.79
CA ALA A 377 14.34 -16.52 -5.61
C ALA A 377 13.24 -15.46 -5.46
N GLU A 378 12.42 -15.25 -6.51
CA GLU A 378 11.24 -14.40 -6.45
C GLU A 378 10.09 -15.08 -5.70
N LEU A 379 10.16 -16.40 -5.46
CA LEU A 379 9.15 -17.16 -4.71
C LEU A 379 7.75 -17.16 -5.37
N ASP A 380 7.67 -17.06 -6.69
CA ASP A 380 6.38 -16.95 -7.39
C ASP A 380 5.56 -18.24 -7.36
N LYS A 381 6.23 -19.40 -7.47
CA LYS A 381 5.57 -20.70 -7.42
C LYS A 381 6.34 -21.66 -6.56
N PHE A 382 5.63 -22.57 -5.90
CA PHE A 382 6.29 -23.65 -5.16
C PHE A 382 5.63 -25.01 -5.39
N GLU A 383 6.42 -26.08 -5.23
CA GLU A 383 5.91 -27.42 -4.95
C GLU A 383 6.15 -27.77 -3.49
N GLY A 384 5.14 -28.31 -2.81
CA GLY A 384 5.27 -28.72 -1.41
C GLY A 384 5.42 -30.23 -1.25
N GLN A 385 6.14 -30.63 -0.21
CA GLN A 385 6.22 -32.01 0.27
C GLN A 385 5.98 -32.03 1.77
N TRP A 386 5.41 -33.13 2.28
CA TRP A 386 5.14 -33.28 3.71
C TRP A 386 5.37 -34.72 4.19
N SER A 387 5.69 -34.88 5.47
CA SER A 387 5.70 -36.18 6.15
C SER A 387 5.19 -36.02 7.58
N TYR A 388 4.56 -37.07 8.12
CA TYR A 388 4.10 -37.09 9.50
C TYR A 388 5.29 -37.10 10.46
N CYS A 389 5.24 -36.21 11.47
CA CYS A 389 6.30 -36.03 12.45
C CYS A 389 7.68 -35.87 11.80
N ASP A 390 8.70 -36.52 12.36
CA ASP A 390 10.09 -36.41 11.89
C ASP A 390 10.47 -37.56 10.93
N LYS A 391 9.50 -38.14 10.21
CA LYS A 391 9.81 -39.23 9.27
C LYS A 391 10.69 -38.72 8.13
N ASP A 392 11.80 -39.41 7.90
CA ASP A 392 12.77 -39.07 6.85
C ASP A 392 12.20 -39.15 5.42
N THR A 393 11.19 -40.00 5.22
CA THR A 393 10.55 -40.18 3.92
C THR A 393 9.36 -39.23 3.75
N TRP A 394 9.39 -38.42 2.70
CA TRP A 394 8.25 -37.62 2.26
C TRP A 394 7.09 -38.53 1.85
N LEU A 395 5.90 -38.28 2.40
CA LEU A 395 4.74 -39.15 2.25
C LEU A 395 3.73 -38.62 1.25
N GLY A 396 3.69 -37.31 1.05
CA GLY A 396 2.80 -36.68 0.11
C GLY A 396 3.41 -35.45 -0.55
N LYS A 397 2.82 -35.10 -1.70
CA LYS A 397 2.98 -33.79 -2.30
C LYS A 397 1.86 -32.89 -1.82
N TRP A 398 2.20 -31.67 -1.45
CA TRP A 398 1.23 -30.60 -1.28
C TRP A 398 0.98 -29.98 -2.67
N PRO A 399 -0.26 -29.60 -3.00
CA PRO A 399 -0.58 -28.77 -4.15
C PRO A 399 0.43 -27.66 -4.43
N GLN A 400 0.62 -27.40 -5.73
CA GLN A 400 1.42 -26.28 -6.18
C GLN A 400 0.79 -24.97 -5.71
N GLY A 401 1.65 -24.05 -5.30
CA GLY A 401 1.26 -22.69 -4.98
C GLY A 401 1.58 -21.73 -6.10
N GLU A 402 0.68 -20.79 -6.39
CA GLU A 402 0.95 -19.62 -7.23
C GLU A 402 0.75 -18.35 -6.41
N ARG A 403 1.73 -17.42 -6.49
CA ARG A 403 1.73 -16.18 -5.72
C ARG A 403 0.67 -15.20 -6.24
N ILE A 404 0.02 -14.53 -5.31
CA ILE A 404 -1.07 -13.56 -5.56
C ILE A 404 -0.52 -12.13 -5.58
N ILE A 405 0.26 -11.77 -4.55
CA ILE A 405 0.92 -10.45 -4.41
C ILE A 405 2.38 -10.61 -4.03
#